data_AF-A0A5R9LJR1-F1
#
_entry.id   AF-A0A5R9LJR1-F1
#
_cell.length_a   1.000
_cell.length_b   1.000
_cell.length_c   1.000
_cell.angle_alpha   90.00
_cell.angle_beta   90.00
_cell.angle_gamma   90.00
#
_symmetry.space_group_name_H-M   'P 1'
#
loop_
_entity.id
_entity.type
_entity.pdbx_description
1 polymer ?
#
loop_
_entity_poly.entity_id
_entity_poly.type
_entity_poly.pdbx_seq_one_letter_code
_entity_poly.pdbx_strand_id
1 'polypeptide(L)'
;MIFFTKLFSVALLLFFCSSTFSATYINFTRLILNENEHDVSFKIENEGDNAVLMQLWTDRGDIMDKPEAIKMPFMILPPIFRLNGHNSRVVRLQLINNQNTLPDNKESLFWLNALEIPQKTNAQEGKAMLQMAFRTRIKIFYRPQSLAQYDVEREIEKIKTLKVHCGNEMCIRIENKSPFHYTLSKITLQSGKEIKNLPSDGIISPFSSLDISLGKLVAVNENIKSFIWIDDYGVERVNLQ
;
A
#
# COMPACT_ATOMS: atom_id res chain seq x y z
N MET A 1 1.67 -42.70 -34.45
CA MET A 1 2.98 -42.46 -33.81
C MET A 1 3.30 -40.98 -33.61
N ILE A 2 3.08 -40.10 -34.60
CA ILE A 2 3.39 -38.65 -34.55
C ILE A 2 2.56 -37.87 -33.50
N PHE A 3 1.34 -38.30 -33.20
CA PHE A 3 0.47 -37.64 -32.21
C PHE A 3 0.95 -37.87 -30.77
N PHE A 4 1.42 -39.09 -30.46
CA PHE A 4 1.98 -39.44 -29.16
C PHE A 4 3.31 -38.72 -28.88
N THR A 5 4.16 -38.54 -29.89
CA THR A 5 5.42 -37.77 -29.74
C THR A 5 5.16 -36.27 -29.54
N LYS A 6 4.15 -35.68 -30.19
CA LYS A 6 3.76 -34.28 -29.95
C LYS A 6 3.17 -34.06 -28.56
N LEU A 7 2.34 -34.98 -28.07
CA LEU A 7 1.77 -34.93 -26.72
C LEU A 7 2.88 -35.03 -25.65
N PHE A 8 3.88 -35.88 -25.89
CA PHE A 8 5.05 -36.01 -25.03
C PHE A 8 5.92 -34.75 -25.02
N SER A 9 6.14 -34.10 -26.18
CA SER A 9 6.87 -32.82 -26.25
C SER A 9 6.15 -31.68 -25.51
N VAL A 10 4.80 -31.62 -25.56
CA VAL A 10 4.03 -30.59 -24.83
C VAL A 10 4.06 -30.84 -23.32
N ALA A 11 3.96 -32.11 -22.89
CA ALA A 11 4.10 -32.46 -21.48
C ALA A 11 5.50 -32.15 -20.91
N LEU A 12 6.55 -32.31 -21.72
CA LEU A 12 7.93 -31.99 -21.32
C LEU A 12 8.16 -30.48 -21.16
N LEU A 13 7.50 -29.65 -21.98
CA LEU A 13 7.57 -28.18 -21.88
C LEU A 13 6.86 -27.63 -20.62
N LEU A 14 5.83 -28.31 -20.12
CA LEU A 14 5.13 -27.94 -18.87
C LEU A 14 5.98 -28.20 -17.61
N PHE A 15 6.98 -29.08 -17.68
CA PHE A 15 7.91 -29.36 -16.57
C PHE A 15 9.02 -28.30 -16.39
N PHE A 16 9.19 -27.37 -17.35
CA PHE A 16 10.20 -26.32 -17.27
C PHE A 16 9.70 -24.98 -16.70
N CYS A 17 8.48 -24.93 -16.13
CA CYS A 17 8.05 -23.75 -15.37
C CYS A 17 8.80 -23.67 -14.05
N SER A 18 9.94 -22.97 -14.04
CA SER A 18 10.60 -22.55 -12.82
C SER A 18 9.69 -21.55 -12.10
N SER A 19 9.21 -21.91 -10.91
CA SER A 19 8.54 -20.96 -10.01
C SER A 19 9.56 -19.89 -9.61
N THR A 20 9.35 -18.65 -10.02
CA THR A 20 10.08 -17.52 -9.43
C THR A 20 9.35 -17.12 -8.16
N PHE A 21 9.96 -17.37 -7.01
CA PHE A 21 9.41 -16.99 -5.71
C PHE A 21 9.92 -15.60 -5.36
N SER A 22 8.97 -14.68 -5.11
CA SER A 22 9.29 -13.41 -4.45
C SER A 22 9.78 -13.76 -3.04
N ALA A 23 11.00 -13.37 -2.73
CA ALA A 23 11.68 -13.87 -1.54
C ALA A 23 11.28 -13.11 -0.27
N THR A 24 11.13 -11.78 -0.33
CA THR A 24 10.93 -10.97 0.88
C THR A 24 9.52 -10.39 0.97
N TYR A 25 8.91 -10.45 2.15
CA TYR A 25 7.66 -9.74 2.44
C TYR A 25 7.65 -9.10 3.83
N ILE A 26 6.72 -8.17 4.01
CA ILE A 26 6.39 -7.53 5.27
C ILE A 26 5.05 -8.11 5.74
N ASN A 27 4.93 -8.45 7.01
CA ASN A 27 3.72 -9.07 7.56
C ASN A 27 2.51 -8.11 7.70
N PHE A 28 2.65 -6.86 7.23
CA PHE A 28 1.61 -5.83 7.23
C PHE A 28 1.57 -5.11 5.89
N THR A 29 0.36 -4.68 5.49
CA THR A 29 0.14 -3.83 4.30
C THR A 29 0.07 -2.33 4.64
N ARG A 30 0.05 -2.00 5.94
CA ARG A 30 0.04 -0.65 6.51
C ARG A 30 0.44 -0.67 7.97
N LEU A 31 0.90 0.45 8.48
CA LEU A 31 1.25 0.65 9.88
C LEU A 31 0.42 1.79 10.46
N ILE A 32 -0.18 1.56 11.63
CA ILE A 32 -0.77 2.61 12.45
C ILE A 32 0.23 2.92 13.56
N LEU A 33 0.63 4.18 13.67
CA LEU A 33 1.49 4.67 14.72
C LEU A 33 0.70 5.63 15.59
N ASN A 34 0.23 5.13 16.74
CA ASN A 34 -0.48 5.94 17.72
C ASN A 34 0.50 6.82 18.50
N GLU A 35 0.13 8.08 18.73
CA GLU A 35 1.00 9.05 19.43
C GLU A 35 1.40 8.60 20.85
N ASN A 36 0.52 7.92 21.58
CA ASN A 36 0.77 7.40 22.92
C ASN A 36 1.67 6.16 22.98
N GLU A 37 1.72 5.37 21.90
CA GLU A 37 2.52 4.14 21.84
C GLU A 37 3.99 4.43 21.49
N HIS A 38 4.27 5.60 20.89
CA HIS A 38 5.60 6.10 20.49
C HIS A 38 6.40 5.22 19.51
N ASP A 39 6.13 3.92 19.39
CA ASP A 39 6.71 3.05 18.38
C ASP A 39 5.76 1.95 17.91
N VAL A 40 5.99 1.48 16.69
CA VAL A 40 5.34 0.29 16.13
C VAL A 40 6.43 -0.64 15.59
N SER A 41 6.30 -1.93 15.86
CA SER A 41 7.24 -2.94 15.39
C SER A 41 6.58 -3.85 14.36
N PHE A 42 7.33 -4.20 13.31
CA PHE A 42 6.89 -5.11 12.26
C PHE A 42 7.99 -6.07 11.86
N LYS A 43 7.62 -7.18 11.22
CA LYS A 43 8.53 -8.24 10.82
C LYS A 43 8.70 -8.24 9.30
N ILE A 44 9.96 -8.33 8.88
CA ILE A 44 10.34 -8.59 7.49
C ILE A 44 10.87 -10.02 7.42
N GLU A 45 10.39 -10.79 6.46
CA GLU A 45 10.74 -12.20 6.29
C GLU A 45 11.31 -12.41 4.90
N ASN A 46 12.37 -13.22 4.79
CA ASN A 46 12.94 -13.67 3.54
C ASN A 46 12.72 -15.19 3.42
N GLU A 47 11.75 -15.60 2.61
CA GLU A 47 11.47 -16.99 2.25
C GLU A 47 12.33 -17.50 1.08
N GLY A 48 13.15 -16.64 0.48
CA GLY A 48 14.12 -17.06 -0.53
C GLY A 48 15.32 -17.77 0.10
N ASP A 49 16.04 -18.53 -0.73
CA ASP A 49 17.25 -19.26 -0.28
C ASP A 49 18.46 -18.33 -0.11
N ASN A 50 18.50 -17.22 -0.84
CA ASN A 50 19.64 -16.31 -0.88
C ASN A 50 19.47 -15.17 0.12
N ALA A 51 20.60 -14.71 0.67
CA ALA A 51 20.59 -13.51 1.49
C ALA A 51 20.34 -12.25 0.65
N VAL A 52 19.65 -11.28 1.24
CA VAL A 52 19.41 -9.95 0.67
C VAL A 52 19.93 -8.86 1.61
N LEU A 53 20.23 -7.69 1.06
CA LEU A 53 20.45 -6.49 1.85
C LEU A 53 19.14 -5.69 1.85
N MET A 54 18.61 -5.43 3.04
CA MET A 54 17.43 -4.60 3.24
C MET A 54 17.86 -3.19 3.57
N GLN A 55 17.29 -2.21 2.87
CA GLN A 55 17.39 -0.79 3.20
C GLN A 55 16.00 -0.21 3.41
N LEU A 56 15.78 0.42 4.57
CA LEU A 56 14.50 0.93 5.01
C LEU A 56 14.55 2.42 5.28
N TRP A 57 13.54 3.15 4.82
CA TRP A 57 13.38 4.57 5.11
C TRP A 57 11.91 5.00 5.03
N THR A 58 11.60 6.17 5.56
CA THR A 58 10.25 6.75 5.51
C THR A 58 10.22 8.01 4.66
N ASP A 59 9.07 8.32 4.06
CA ASP A 59 8.87 9.52 3.23
C ASP A 59 7.44 10.11 3.35
N ARG A 60 7.21 11.25 2.68
CA ARG A 60 5.94 12.00 2.66
C ARG A 60 5.07 11.78 1.42
N GLY A 61 5.38 10.80 0.59
CA GLY A 61 4.61 10.53 -0.63
C GLY A 61 5.40 10.71 -1.93
N ASP A 62 6.45 11.54 -1.94
CA ASP A 62 7.28 11.71 -3.14
C ASP A 62 8.25 10.53 -3.32
N ILE A 63 8.10 9.82 -4.43
CA ILE A 63 8.90 8.63 -4.76
C ILE A 63 10.32 9.03 -5.18
N MET A 64 10.49 10.25 -5.66
CA MET A 64 11.74 10.79 -6.21
C MET A 64 12.67 11.38 -5.14
N ASP A 65 12.16 11.58 -3.92
CA ASP A 65 12.97 12.07 -2.81
C ASP A 65 14.09 11.09 -2.46
N LYS A 66 15.32 11.62 -2.38
CA LYS A 66 16.48 10.85 -1.94
C LYS A 66 16.39 10.61 -0.43
N PRO A 67 16.53 9.36 0.07
CA PRO A 67 16.37 9.03 1.48
C PRO A 67 17.13 9.94 2.44
N GLU A 68 18.31 10.41 2.05
CA GLU A 68 19.22 11.23 2.86
C GLU A 68 18.72 12.68 3.09
N ALA A 69 17.83 13.17 2.21
CA ALA A 69 17.28 14.53 2.29
C ALA A 69 15.97 14.59 3.07
N ILE A 70 15.41 13.44 3.46
CA ILE A 70 14.06 13.34 3.99
C ILE A 70 14.05 13.56 5.50
N LYS A 71 13.45 14.66 5.95
CA LYS A 71 13.20 14.94 7.37
C LYS A 71 11.86 14.37 7.81
N MET A 72 11.88 13.21 8.44
CA MET A 72 10.69 12.59 9.03
C MET A 72 10.64 12.76 10.56
N PRO A 73 9.43 12.81 11.15
CA PRO A 73 9.26 12.77 12.60
C PRO A 73 9.49 11.36 13.18
N PHE A 74 9.90 10.40 12.34
CA PHE A 74 10.13 9.00 12.71
C PHE A 74 11.57 8.59 12.47
N MET A 75 12.03 7.62 13.24
CA MET A 75 13.26 6.87 13.04
C MET A 75 12.94 5.39 12.83
N ILE A 76 13.65 4.75 11.91
CA ILE A 76 13.51 3.32 11.65
C ILE A 76 14.78 2.57 12.08
N LEU A 77 14.61 1.48 12.83
CA LEU A 77 15.71 0.76 13.45
C LEU A 77 15.55 -0.76 13.26
N PRO A 78 16.56 -1.46 12.69
CA PRO A 78 17.70 -0.92 11.96
C PRO A 78 17.30 -0.41 10.55
N PRO A 79 17.90 0.68 10.03
CA PRO A 79 17.59 1.21 8.70
C PRO A 79 18.25 0.40 7.57
N ILE A 80 19.30 -0.37 7.87
CA ILE A 80 19.96 -1.25 6.90
C ILE A 80 20.44 -2.52 7.59
N PHE A 81 20.23 -3.67 6.97
CA PHE A 81 20.69 -4.95 7.50
C PHE A 81 20.71 -6.04 6.42
N ARG A 82 21.58 -7.02 6.61
CA ARG A 82 21.54 -8.27 5.83
C ARG A 82 20.47 -9.19 6.40
N LEU A 83 19.61 -9.72 5.54
CA LEU A 83 18.60 -10.73 5.87
C LEU A 83 18.94 -12.02 5.13
N ASN A 84 19.34 -13.06 5.86
CA ASN A 84 19.64 -14.36 5.27
C ASN A 84 18.38 -15.03 4.74
N GLY A 85 18.54 -16.02 3.87
CA GLY A 85 17.42 -16.84 3.42
C GLY A 85 16.78 -17.60 4.58
N HIS A 86 15.47 -17.80 4.49
CA HIS A 86 14.60 -18.40 5.52
C HIS A 86 14.67 -17.73 6.90
N ASN A 87 15.13 -16.49 6.97
CA ASN A 87 15.22 -15.72 8.21
C ASN A 87 14.24 -14.55 8.22
N SER A 88 13.97 -14.05 9.43
CA SER A 88 13.20 -12.84 9.65
C SER A 88 13.93 -11.83 10.52
N ARG A 89 13.52 -10.56 10.42
CA ARG A 89 14.03 -9.45 11.24
C ARG A 89 12.86 -8.59 11.71
N VAL A 90 12.85 -8.28 13.01
CA VAL A 90 11.97 -7.26 13.58
C VAL A 90 12.59 -5.89 13.37
N VAL A 91 11.77 -4.96 12.89
CA VAL A 91 12.10 -3.56 12.65
C VAL A 91 11.17 -2.71 13.50
N ARG A 92 11.73 -1.69 14.15
CA ARG A 92 10.98 -0.71 14.93
C ARG A 92 10.92 0.61 14.18
N LEU A 93 9.72 1.17 14.07
CA LEU A 93 9.47 2.54 13.65
C LEU A 93 9.08 3.35 14.88
N GLN A 94 9.93 4.31 15.27
CA GLN A 94 9.78 5.10 16.49
C GLN A 94 9.55 6.57 16.16
N LEU A 95 8.60 7.21 16.84
CA LEU A 95 8.39 8.65 16.83
C LEU A 95 9.50 9.34 17.62
N ILE A 96 10.23 10.25 16.99
CA ILE A 96 11.41 10.92 17.59
C ILE A 96 11.21 12.40 17.90
N ASN A 97 10.20 13.04 17.31
CA ASN A 97 9.93 14.44 17.53
C ASN A 97 8.45 14.66 17.84
N ASN A 98 8.16 14.96 19.11
CA ASN A 98 6.81 15.19 19.59
C ASN A 98 6.62 16.69 19.80
N GLN A 99 5.62 17.25 19.10
CA GLN A 99 4.62 18.21 19.60
C GLN A 99 4.26 19.39 18.68
N ASN A 100 5.11 19.87 17.76
CA ASN A 100 4.78 21.10 16.99
C ASN A 100 4.83 21.00 15.45
N THR A 101 4.98 19.82 14.85
CA THR A 101 5.03 19.70 13.37
C THR A 101 3.90 18.87 12.75
N LEU A 102 3.22 18.03 13.53
CA LEU A 102 2.12 17.20 13.05
C LEU A 102 0.78 17.73 13.57
N PRO A 103 -0.28 17.70 12.76
CA PRO A 103 -1.63 18.00 13.22
C PRO A 103 -2.03 17.10 14.40
N ASP A 104 -2.62 17.72 15.42
CA ASP A 104 -3.13 17.05 16.61
C ASP A 104 -4.58 16.57 16.44
N ASN A 105 -5.30 17.05 15.43
CA ASN A 105 -6.75 16.87 15.25
C ASN A 105 -7.13 15.97 14.06
N LYS A 106 -6.16 15.41 13.35
CA LYS A 106 -6.36 14.50 12.21
C LYS A 106 -5.16 13.60 12.00
N GLU A 107 -5.38 12.48 11.35
CA GLU A 107 -4.28 11.61 10.94
C GLU A 107 -3.33 12.31 9.95
N SER A 108 -2.09 11.83 9.91
CA SER A 108 -1.09 12.19 8.91
C SER A 108 -0.60 10.95 8.16
N LEU A 109 -0.53 11.03 6.84
CA LEU A 109 -0.08 9.95 5.96
C LEU A 109 1.41 10.09 5.63
N PHE A 110 2.12 8.98 5.77
CA PHE A 110 3.51 8.79 5.38
C PHE A 110 3.66 7.43 4.71
N TRP A 111 4.86 7.12 4.24
CA TRP A 111 5.15 5.81 3.65
C TRP A 111 6.43 5.21 4.21
N LEU A 112 6.41 3.90 4.42
CA LEU A 112 7.59 3.07 4.61
C LEU A 112 8.04 2.56 3.25
N ASN A 113 9.35 2.58 3.03
CA ASN A 113 10.00 1.96 1.89
C ASN A 113 10.92 0.86 2.38
N ALA A 114 10.80 -0.32 1.78
CA ALA A 114 11.69 -1.44 2.00
C ALA A 114 12.29 -1.87 0.66
N LEU A 115 13.54 -1.50 0.43
CA LEU A 115 14.31 -1.91 -0.73
C LEU A 115 15.07 -3.20 -0.41
N GLU A 116 14.80 -4.24 -1.17
CA GLU A 116 15.60 -5.47 -1.18
C GLU A 116 16.63 -5.41 -2.30
N ILE A 117 17.89 -5.61 -1.94
CA ILE A 117 19.01 -5.65 -2.88
C ILE A 117 19.57 -7.08 -2.84
N PRO A 118 19.39 -7.88 -3.91
CA PRO A 118 19.92 -9.23 -3.95
C PRO A 118 21.44 -9.22 -4.05
N GLN A 119 22.07 -10.32 -3.61
CA GLN A 119 23.49 -10.53 -3.81
C GLN A 119 23.84 -10.49 -5.30
N LYS A 120 25.00 -9.89 -5.61
CA LYS A 120 25.57 -10.00 -6.95
C LYS A 120 25.84 -11.48 -7.23
N THR A 121 25.24 -12.01 -8.27
CA THR A 121 25.57 -13.33 -8.78
C THR A 121 26.98 -13.28 -9.37
N ASN A 122 27.80 -14.30 -9.14
CA ASN A 122 29.06 -14.49 -9.85
C ASN A 122 28.75 -14.81 -11.31
N ALA A 123 28.56 -13.77 -12.12
CA ALA A 123 28.35 -13.92 -13.55
C ALA A 123 29.60 -14.57 -14.15
N GLN A 124 29.44 -15.72 -14.79
CA GLN A 124 30.48 -16.23 -15.69
C GLN A 124 30.68 -15.22 -16.82
N GLU A 125 31.94 -14.89 -17.12
CA GLU A 125 32.26 -14.00 -18.24
C GLU A 125 31.53 -14.45 -19.52
N GLY A 126 30.84 -13.51 -20.17
CA GLY A 126 30.14 -13.74 -21.45
C GLY A 126 28.64 -14.04 -21.37
N LYS A 127 28.00 -14.04 -20.20
CA LYS A 127 26.52 -14.13 -20.09
C LYS A 127 25.89 -12.81 -19.66
N ALA A 128 24.92 -12.33 -20.44
CA ALA A 128 24.07 -11.22 -20.04
C ALA A 128 23.17 -11.67 -18.88
N MET A 129 23.25 -10.98 -17.74
CA MET A 129 22.44 -11.25 -16.57
C MET A 129 21.59 -10.04 -16.22
N LEU A 130 20.31 -10.29 -15.94
CA LEU A 130 19.38 -9.30 -15.44
C LEU A 130 19.28 -9.44 -13.93
N GLN A 131 19.60 -8.37 -13.21
CA GLN A 131 19.45 -8.28 -11.76
C GLN A 131 18.37 -7.25 -11.44
N MET A 132 17.39 -7.65 -10.63
CA MET A 132 16.29 -6.79 -10.19
C MET A 132 16.38 -6.54 -8.70
N ALA A 133 16.05 -5.33 -8.27
CA ALA A 133 15.85 -4.97 -6.87
C ALA A 133 14.41 -4.47 -6.73
N PHE A 134 13.72 -4.89 -5.67
CA PHE A 134 12.32 -4.53 -5.45
C PHE A 134 12.19 -3.57 -4.28
N ARG A 135 11.38 -2.52 -4.44
CA ARG A 135 11.02 -1.57 -3.37
C ARG A 135 9.56 -1.80 -3.01
N THR A 136 9.32 -2.43 -1.87
CA THR A 136 7.98 -2.51 -1.29
C THR A 136 7.67 -1.23 -0.56
N ARG A 137 6.48 -0.66 -0.81
CA ARG A 137 6.03 0.58 -0.19
C ARG A 137 4.71 0.36 0.54
N ILE A 138 4.66 0.68 1.83
CA ILE A 138 3.43 0.55 2.65
C ILE A 138 3.09 1.86 3.34
N LYS A 139 1.80 2.11 3.57
CA LYS A 139 1.30 3.34 4.19
C LYS A 139 1.59 3.32 5.69
N ILE A 140 2.00 4.46 6.24
CA ILE A 140 2.07 4.72 7.67
C ILE A 140 1.05 5.81 7.99
N PHE A 141 0.14 5.52 8.91
CA PHE A 141 -0.80 6.50 9.45
C PHE A 141 -0.37 6.88 10.86
N TYR A 142 0.05 8.13 11.03
CA TYR A 142 0.23 8.71 12.36
C TYR A 142 -1.13 9.14 12.90
N ARG A 143 -1.50 8.63 14.06
CA ARG A 143 -2.78 8.87 14.72
C ARG A 143 -2.56 9.65 16.03
N PRO A 144 -2.91 10.94 16.09
CA PRO A 144 -2.74 11.72 17.31
C PRO A 144 -3.68 11.26 18.41
N GLN A 145 -3.29 11.51 19.66
CA GLN A 145 -4.01 11.03 20.86
C GLN A 145 -5.43 11.58 20.96
N SER A 146 -5.69 12.77 20.40
CA SER A 146 -7.04 13.36 20.38
C SER A 146 -8.06 12.49 19.62
N LEU A 147 -7.59 11.60 18.75
CA LEU A 147 -8.43 10.71 17.95
C LEU A 147 -8.73 9.38 18.63
N ALA A 148 -8.09 9.06 19.76
CA ALA A 148 -8.27 7.78 20.46
C ALA A 148 -9.72 7.53 20.93
N GLN A 149 -10.53 8.58 21.02
CA GLN A 149 -11.96 8.52 21.37
C GLN A 149 -12.88 8.11 20.21
N TYR A 150 -12.39 8.16 18.97
CA TYR A 150 -13.19 7.82 17.79
C TYR A 150 -12.96 6.36 17.38
N ASP A 151 -14.03 5.75 16.87
CA ASP A 151 -14.00 4.41 16.29
C ASP A 151 -13.92 4.53 14.76
N VAL A 152 -12.78 4.13 14.18
CA VAL A 152 -12.52 4.21 12.73
C VAL A 152 -13.59 3.47 11.92
N GLU A 153 -14.10 2.34 12.43
CA GLU A 153 -15.13 1.54 11.75
C GLU A 153 -16.51 2.22 11.77
N ARG A 154 -16.74 3.18 12.67
CA ARG A 154 -17.97 4.00 12.68
C ARG A 154 -17.80 5.31 11.93
N GLU A 155 -16.62 5.93 12.03
CA GLU A 155 -16.34 7.21 11.39
C GLU A 155 -16.42 7.15 9.85
N ILE A 156 -16.29 5.95 9.26
CA ILE A 156 -16.47 5.71 7.83
C ILE A 156 -17.88 6.10 7.36
N GLU A 157 -18.90 6.03 8.24
CA GLU A 157 -20.28 6.45 7.93
C GLU A 157 -20.38 7.96 7.66
N LYS A 158 -19.37 8.75 8.06
CA LYS A 158 -19.29 10.18 7.75
C LYS A 158 -18.76 10.46 6.35
N ILE A 159 -18.34 9.42 5.60
CA ILE A 159 -18.08 9.56 4.17
C ILE A 159 -19.42 9.78 3.46
N LYS A 160 -19.49 10.87 2.70
CA LYS A 160 -20.68 11.23 1.92
C LYS A 160 -20.36 11.22 0.44
N THR A 161 -21.36 10.89 -0.37
CA THR A 161 -21.25 10.93 -1.82
C THR A 161 -22.15 12.02 -2.39
N LEU A 162 -21.61 12.78 -3.33
CA LEU A 162 -22.29 13.91 -3.97
C LEU A 162 -22.06 13.83 -5.47
N LYS A 163 -23.06 14.21 -6.27
CA LYS A 163 -22.87 14.41 -7.70
C LYS A 163 -22.30 15.79 -7.95
N VAL A 164 -21.22 15.85 -8.72
CA VAL A 164 -20.56 17.10 -9.10
C VAL A 164 -20.22 17.07 -10.59
N HIS A 165 -19.90 18.23 -11.16
CA HIS A 165 -19.37 18.34 -12.51
C HIS A 165 -17.85 18.44 -12.48
N CYS A 166 -17.17 17.58 -13.24
CA CYS A 166 -15.74 17.71 -13.54
C CYS A 166 -15.59 18.27 -14.96
N GLY A 167 -15.70 19.60 -15.10
CA GLY A 167 -15.77 20.23 -16.41
C GLY A 167 -17.07 19.83 -17.12
N ASN A 168 -16.96 19.20 -18.30
CA ASN A 168 -18.11 18.78 -19.11
C ASN A 168 -18.62 17.38 -18.76
N GLU A 169 -18.02 16.69 -17.78
CA GLU A 169 -18.39 15.34 -17.38
C GLU A 169 -19.04 15.30 -15.99
N MET A 170 -19.92 14.33 -15.78
CA MET A 170 -20.46 14.02 -14.46
C MET A 170 -19.45 13.22 -13.64
N CYS A 171 -19.25 13.65 -12.40
CA CYS A 171 -18.41 12.99 -11.42
C CYS A 171 -19.21 12.65 -10.17
N ILE A 172 -18.76 11.62 -9.47
CA ILE A 172 -19.16 11.39 -8.08
C ILE A 172 -18.02 11.87 -7.20
N ARG A 173 -18.31 12.85 -6.34
CA ARG A 173 -17.46 13.31 -5.27
C ARG A 173 -17.67 12.45 -4.04
N ILE A 174 -16.61 11.89 -3.51
CA ILE A 174 -16.59 11.20 -2.22
C ILE A 174 -15.93 12.13 -1.22
N GLU A 175 -16.71 12.62 -0.26
CA GLU A 175 -16.29 13.58 0.76
C GLU A 175 -16.05 12.87 2.08
N ASN A 176 -14.83 12.91 2.59
CA ASN A 176 -14.47 12.39 3.90
C ASN A 176 -14.59 13.48 4.97
N LYS A 177 -15.59 13.37 5.86
CA LYS A 177 -15.79 14.31 6.97
C LYS A 177 -15.18 13.84 8.29
N SER A 178 -14.45 12.73 8.27
CA SER A 178 -13.77 12.19 9.44
C SER A 178 -12.34 12.74 9.57
N PRO A 179 -11.73 12.62 10.76
CA PRO A 179 -10.32 12.92 10.97
C PRO A 179 -9.36 11.80 10.49
N PHE A 180 -9.87 10.72 9.88
CA PHE A 180 -9.09 9.54 9.46
C PHE A 180 -8.83 9.51 7.95
N HIS A 181 -7.74 8.88 7.53
CA HIS A 181 -7.55 8.51 6.12
C HIS A 181 -8.29 7.21 5.83
N TYR A 182 -8.99 7.16 4.71
CA TYR A 182 -9.57 5.92 4.19
C TYR A 182 -8.92 5.53 2.88
N THR A 183 -8.74 4.23 2.66
CA THR A 183 -8.30 3.70 1.36
C THR A 183 -9.43 2.86 0.81
N LEU A 184 -10.03 3.32 -0.28
CA LEU A 184 -11.04 2.58 -1.03
C LEU A 184 -10.34 1.68 -2.05
N SER A 185 -10.61 0.38 -2.03
CA SER A 185 -10.09 -0.55 -3.05
C SER A 185 -11.06 -0.70 -4.22
N LYS A 186 -12.36 -0.51 -3.98
CA LYS A 186 -13.41 -0.71 -4.97
C LYS A 186 -14.65 0.10 -4.68
N ILE A 187 -15.30 0.57 -5.73
CA ILE A 187 -16.64 1.18 -5.67
C ILE A 187 -17.59 0.38 -6.54
N THR A 188 -18.77 0.10 -6.01
CA THR A 188 -19.86 -0.53 -6.76
C THR A 188 -20.97 0.49 -6.96
N LEU A 189 -21.32 0.75 -8.21
CA LEU A 189 -22.44 1.62 -8.57
C LEU A 189 -23.78 0.87 -8.44
N GLN A 190 -24.88 1.60 -8.46
CA GLN A 190 -26.23 1.01 -8.40
C GLN A 190 -26.55 0.10 -9.59
N SER A 191 -25.98 0.36 -10.79
CA SER A 191 -26.04 -0.60 -11.91
C SER A 191 -25.29 -1.90 -11.69
N GLY A 192 -24.48 -2.01 -10.64
CA GLY A 192 -23.58 -3.14 -10.41
C GLY A 192 -22.22 -3.01 -11.08
N LYS A 193 -21.95 -1.92 -11.82
CA LYS A 193 -20.62 -1.64 -12.36
C LYS A 193 -19.62 -1.42 -11.23
N GLU A 194 -18.47 -2.09 -11.30
CA GLU A 194 -17.37 -1.93 -10.36
C GLU A 194 -16.29 -0.99 -10.93
N ILE A 195 -15.79 -0.08 -10.08
CA ILE A 195 -14.64 0.78 -10.36
C ILE A 195 -13.53 0.41 -9.37
N LYS A 196 -12.39 -0.05 -9.89
CA LYS A 196 -11.23 -0.49 -9.09
C LYS A 196 -10.01 0.41 -9.23
N ASN A 197 -9.88 1.10 -10.37
CA ASN A 197 -8.78 2.05 -10.58
C ASN A 197 -9.22 3.44 -10.13
N LEU A 198 -8.96 3.76 -8.87
CA LEU A 198 -9.36 5.02 -8.25
C LEU A 198 -8.19 6.01 -8.27
N PRO A 199 -8.45 7.32 -8.39
CA PRO A 199 -7.39 8.31 -8.29
C PRO A 199 -6.69 8.22 -6.92
N SER A 200 -5.41 8.58 -6.87
CA SER A 200 -4.60 8.55 -5.64
C SER A 200 -4.60 7.20 -4.91
N ASP A 201 -4.67 6.09 -5.66
CA ASP A 201 -4.79 4.72 -5.14
C ASP A 201 -5.96 4.55 -4.15
N GLY A 202 -7.05 5.29 -4.39
CA GLY A 202 -8.26 5.28 -3.59
C GLY A 202 -8.12 5.91 -2.20
N ILE A 203 -7.02 6.62 -1.92
CA ILE A 203 -6.82 7.31 -0.64
C ILE A 203 -7.70 8.55 -0.60
N ILE A 204 -8.46 8.69 0.49
CA ILE A 204 -9.23 9.90 0.81
C ILE A 204 -8.73 10.44 2.15
N SER A 205 -8.07 11.60 2.10
CA SER A 205 -7.49 12.24 3.27
C SER A 205 -8.57 12.81 4.21
N PRO A 206 -8.25 13.02 5.50
CA PRO A 206 -9.15 13.67 6.45
C PRO A 206 -9.67 15.01 5.92
N PHE A 207 -10.97 15.24 6.07
CA PHE A 207 -11.62 16.49 5.67
C PHE A 207 -11.39 16.90 4.20
N SER A 208 -11.18 15.93 3.32
CA SER A 208 -10.94 16.13 1.89
C SER A 208 -11.98 15.39 1.05
N SER A 209 -11.92 15.60 -0.27
CA SER A 209 -12.77 14.88 -1.21
C SER A 209 -11.98 14.28 -2.37
N LEU A 210 -12.47 13.15 -2.88
CA LEU A 210 -11.98 12.48 -4.07
C LEU A 210 -13.06 12.51 -5.15
N ASP A 211 -12.74 13.05 -6.32
CA ASP A 211 -13.66 13.10 -7.46
C ASP A 211 -13.39 11.96 -8.43
N ILE A 212 -14.43 11.22 -8.80
CA ILE A 212 -14.35 10.07 -9.70
C ILE A 212 -15.16 10.38 -10.95
N SER A 213 -14.48 10.53 -12.08
CA SER A 213 -15.16 10.61 -13.38
C SER A 213 -15.74 9.25 -13.72
N LEU A 214 -17.04 9.24 -14.00
CA LEU A 214 -17.74 8.03 -14.42
C LEU A 214 -17.50 7.73 -15.92
N GLY A 215 -16.89 8.65 -16.66
CA GLY A 215 -16.73 8.59 -18.10
C GLY A 215 -18.05 8.78 -18.86
N LYS A 216 -17.96 9.12 -20.15
CA LYS A 216 -19.11 9.49 -21.01
C LYS A 216 -20.20 8.41 -21.17
N LEU A 217 -19.90 7.16 -20.82
CA LEU A 217 -20.78 5.99 -21.05
C LEU A 217 -21.59 5.58 -19.82
N VAL A 218 -21.42 6.24 -18.68
CA VAL A 218 -22.17 5.93 -17.46
C VAL A 218 -23.30 6.95 -17.33
N ALA A 219 -24.53 6.43 -17.16
CA ALA A 219 -25.73 7.25 -17.11
C ALA A 219 -25.59 8.37 -16.07
N VAL A 220 -26.05 9.57 -16.42
CA VAL A 220 -26.07 10.80 -15.60
C VAL A 220 -26.69 10.57 -14.20
N ASN A 221 -27.46 9.49 -14.03
CA ASN A 221 -28.18 9.17 -12.80
C ASN A 221 -27.53 8.11 -11.88
N GLU A 222 -26.32 7.63 -12.17
CA GLU A 222 -25.66 6.64 -11.31
C GLU A 222 -25.28 7.18 -9.92
N ASN A 223 -25.49 6.34 -8.90
CA ASN A 223 -25.10 6.59 -7.52
C ASN A 223 -24.17 5.46 -7.06
N ILE A 224 -23.39 5.72 -6.02
CA ILE A 224 -22.62 4.68 -5.34
C ILE A 224 -23.61 3.84 -4.52
N LYS A 225 -23.53 2.52 -4.67
CA LYS A 225 -24.26 1.54 -3.83
C LYS A 225 -23.45 1.16 -2.60
N SER A 226 -22.15 0.95 -2.81
CA SER A 226 -21.22 0.60 -1.75
C SER A 226 -19.79 0.88 -2.17
N PHE A 227 -18.90 0.93 -1.19
CA PHE A 227 -17.47 0.85 -1.42
C PHE A 227 -16.84 -0.21 -0.52
N ILE A 228 -15.74 -0.79 -1.02
CA ILE A 228 -14.82 -1.59 -0.22
C ILE A 228 -13.70 -0.68 0.23
N TRP A 229 -13.45 -0.65 1.53
CA TRP A 229 -12.35 0.07 2.15
C TRP A 229 -11.45 -0.90 2.91
N ILE A 230 -10.20 -0.52 3.09
CA ILE A 230 -9.21 -1.31 3.83
C ILE A 230 -9.12 -0.75 5.25
N ASP A 231 -9.33 -1.59 6.26
CA ASP A 231 -9.24 -1.21 7.68
C ASP A 231 -7.78 -1.14 8.19
N ASP A 232 -7.61 -0.81 9.47
CA ASP A 232 -6.29 -0.69 10.11
C ASP A 232 -5.48 -1.99 10.07
N TYR A 233 -6.15 -3.14 10.04
CA TYR A 233 -5.54 -4.47 9.98
C TYR A 233 -5.27 -4.95 8.56
N GLY A 234 -5.59 -4.14 7.54
CA GLY A 234 -5.42 -4.51 6.15
C GLY A 234 -6.53 -5.40 5.59
N VAL A 235 -7.67 -5.52 6.31
CA VAL A 235 -8.81 -6.33 5.89
C VAL A 235 -9.77 -5.49 5.08
N GLU A 236 -10.31 -6.06 4.01
CA GLU A 236 -11.35 -5.43 3.21
C GLU A 236 -12.69 -5.42 3.96
N ARG A 237 -13.29 -4.24 4.08
CA ARG A 237 -14.58 -3.98 4.72
C ARG A 237 -15.52 -3.34 3.71
N VAL A 238 -16.80 -3.68 3.81
CA VAL A 238 -17.85 -3.11 2.96
C VAL A 238 -18.58 -2.02 3.73
N ASN A 239 -18.77 -0.86 3.10
CA ASN A 239 -19.67 0.18 3.58
C ASN A 239 -20.78 0.40 2.54
N LEU A 240 -22.02 0.39 3.00
CA LEU A 240 -23.20 0.62 2.17
C LEU A 240 -23.54 2.11 2.20
N GLN A 241 -23.89 2.66 1.04
CA GLN A 241 -24.21 4.07 0.84
C GLN A 241 -25.68 4.28 0.52
#